data_AF-A0A1Y3BGY2-F1
#
_entry.id   AF-A0A1Y3BGY2-F1
#
_cell.length_a   1.000
_cell.length_b   1.000
_cell.length_c   1.000
_cell.angle_alpha   90.00
_cell.angle_beta   90.00
_cell.angle_gamma   90.00
#
_symmetry.space_group_name_H-M   'P 1'
#
loop_
_entity.id
_entity.type
_entity.pdbx_description
1 polymer ?
#
loop_
_entity_poly.entity_id
_entity_poly.type
_entity_poly.pdbx_seq_one_letter_code
_entity_poly.pdbx_strand_id
1 'polypeptide(L)'
;APLSPNSQTSSSSSSCQLTTAVDELNVDVKLEELRRKQKDYVGPSFATIAGSGPNSAVIHYSSTEETNRPITMNEMFLLDCGAQFRDGTTDVTRTIHLGTPSAYEKECFTRVVKGHISLAQARFPRLTKGQFLDAYARRALWDVGLDYNHGTGHGVGMFLNVHEPPIGISNRINLDDPGLDEHMILSNEPGFYEPNQFGIRIESLVVTKKDNLKYNFNERGYLCFETITLVPIQTKLLDVNLLTADEIKWIDDYHQQCRDIVGRELEKQGQVRALQWLLKETAPINR
;
A
#
# COMPACT_ATOMS: atom_id res chain seq x y z
N ALA A 1 13.08 72.90 28.57
CA ALA A 1 11.97 72.58 27.64
C ALA A 1 12.56 72.09 26.32
N PRO A 2 12.05 71.01 25.72
CA PRO A 2 11.64 69.75 26.34
C PRO A 2 12.28 68.51 25.66
N LEU A 3 12.18 67.40 26.38
CA LEU A 3 12.42 66.02 25.97
C LEU A 3 11.44 65.57 24.88
N SER A 4 11.88 64.65 24.00
CA SER A 4 11.04 63.57 23.45
C SER A 4 11.92 62.47 22.84
N PRO A 5 11.80 61.21 23.31
CA PRO A 5 12.40 60.04 22.67
C PRO A 5 11.39 59.42 21.69
N ASN A 6 11.79 59.16 20.44
CA ASN A 6 11.01 58.33 19.53
C ASN A 6 11.53 56.88 19.60
N SER A 7 10.84 56.09 20.40
CA SER A 7 10.79 54.64 20.31
C SER A 7 10.04 54.23 19.03
N GLN A 8 10.73 53.64 18.07
CA GLN A 8 10.08 52.83 17.02
C GLN A 8 10.29 51.36 17.33
N THR A 9 9.30 50.79 17.98
CA THR A 9 9.02 49.36 18.02
C THR A 9 8.56 48.91 16.63
N SER A 10 9.41 48.20 15.87
CA SER A 10 8.96 47.46 14.69
C SER A 10 8.51 46.06 15.12
N SER A 11 7.22 45.96 15.44
CA SER A 11 6.52 44.69 15.65
C SER A 11 6.37 43.94 14.32
N SER A 12 6.96 42.75 14.28
CA SER A 12 6.44 41.51 13.68
C SER A 12 5.37 41.61 12.59
N SER A 13 5.72 41.12 11.41
CA SER A 13 4.85 40.19 10.67
C SER A 13 5.70 39.32 9.74
N SER A 14 6.61 38.54 10.33
CA SER A 14 7.01 37.28 9.72
C SER A 14 5.76 36.42 9.69
N SER A 15 5.10 36.36 8.54
CA SER A 15 4.04 35.40 8.25
C SER A 15 4.68 34.01 8.24
N CYS A 16 4.89 33.46 9.45
CA CYS A 16 5.04 32.04 9.66
C CYS A 16 3.69 31.44 9.29
N GLN A 17 3.55 31.07 8.02
CA GLN A 17 2.50 30.13 7.62
C GLN A 17 2.82 28.85 8.39
N LEU A 18 2.16 28.69 9.54
CA LEU A 18 2.03 27.40 10.20
C LEU A 18 1.38 26.48 9.18
N THR A 19 2.20 25.73 8.44
CA THR A 19 1.73 24.50 7.80
C THR A 19 1.19 23.68 8.96
N THR A 20 -0.13 23.53 9.05
CA THR A 20 -0.75 22.63 10.02
C THR A 20 -0.03 21.29 9.95
N ALA A 21 0.53 20.85 11.08
CA ALA A 21 1.25 19.59 11.15
C ALA A 21 0.32 18.46 10.67
N VAL A 22 0.82 17.59 9.79
CA VAL A 22 0.06 16.43 9.32
C VAL A 22 0.08 15.37 10.43
N ASP A 23 -1.07 14.80 10.75
CA ASP A 23 -1.25 13.81 11.80
C ASP A 23 -2.19 12.68 11.34
N GLU A 24 -2.33 11.63 12.14
CA GLU A 24 -3.10 10.44 11.78
C GLU A 24 -4.58 10.76 11.50
N LEU A 25 -5.18 11.68 12.28
CA LEU A 25 -6.58 12.08 12.11
C LEU A 25 -6.80 12.92 10.84
N ASN A 26 -5.91 13.87 10.55
CA ASN A 26 -6.11 14.80 9.43
C ASN A 26 -5.76 14.19 8.06
N VAL A 27 -5.01 13.09 8.03
CA VAL A 27 -4.78 12.32 6.80
C VAL A 27 -6.09 11.74 6.26
N ASP A 28 -6.94 11.19 7.12
CA ASP A 28 -8.23 10.63 6.69
C ASP A 28 -9.12 11.71 6.05
N VAL A 29 -9.21 12.88 6.69
CA VAL A 29 -9.92 14.05 6.16
C VAL A 29 -9.38 14.45 4.78
N LYS A 30 -8.05 14.44 4.62
CA LYS A 30 -7.43 14.80 3.34
C LYS A 30 -7.69 13.76 2.25
N LEU A 31 -7.68 12.47 2.60
CA LEU A 31 -7.97 11.38 1.66
C LEU A 31 -9.42 11.44 1.17
N GLU A 32 -10.36 11.66 2.08
CA GLU A 32 -11.77 11.87 1.77
C GLU A 32 -11.95 13.05 0.81
N GLU A 33 -11.29 14.19 1.07
CA GLU A 33 -11.32 15.37 0.20
C GLU A 33 -10.81 15.06 -1.23
N LEU A 34 -9.77 14.23 -1.35
CA LEU A 34 -9.20 13.86 -2.64
C LEU A 34 -10.08 12.84 -3.39
N ARG A 35 -10.58 11.82 -2.70
CA ARG A 35 -11.41 10.75 -3.27
C ARG A 35 -12.77 11.27 -3.73
N ARG A 36 -13.37 12.18 -2.98
CA ARG A 36 -14.66 12.81 -3.33
C ARG A 36 -14.63 13.61 -4.63
N LYS A 37 -13.45 14.03 -5.10
CA LYS A 37 -13.28 14.71 -6.40
C LYS A 37 -13.28 13.74 -7.58
N GLN A 38 -13.09 12.44 -7.33
CA GLN A 38 -13.09 11.44 -8.39
C GLN A 38 -14.53 11.11 -8.79
N LYS A 39 -14.72 10.81 -10.08
CA LYS A 39 -16.02 10.50 -10.66
C LYS A 39 -16.62 9.27 -9.98
N ASP A 40 -17.94 9.28 -9.78
CA ASP A 40 -18.72 8.14 -9.28
C ASP A 40 -18.39 7.69 -7.84
N TYR A 41 -17.64 8.51 -7.07
CA TYR A 41 -17.38 8.29 -5.65
C TYR A 41 -18.66 8.19 -4.82
N VAL A 42 -18.70 7.24 -3.89
CA VAL A 42 -19.85 6.99 -2.99
C VAL A 42 -19.47 7.21 -1.52
N GLY A 43 -18.28 6.77 -1.11
CA GLY A 43 -17.83 6.85 0.28
C GLY A 43 -16.61 5.96 0.53
N PRO A 44 -16.07 5.92 1.76
CA PRO A 44 -15.01 4.98 2.12
C PRO A 44 -15.52 3.53 2.09
N SER A 45 -14.67 2.57 1.72
CA SER A 45 -15.02 1.14 1.78
C SER A 45 -14.83 0.54 3.18
N PHE A 46 -14.02 1.19 4.02
CA PHE A 46 -13.79 0.90 5.44
C PHE A 46 -13.16 2.14 6.11
N ALA A 47 -13.02 2.12 7.44
CA ALA A 47 -12.36 3.20 8.17
C ALA A 47 -10.85 3.20 7.91
N THR A 48 -10.30 4.33 7.44
CA THR A 48 -8.86 4.49 7.17
C THR A 48 -8.02 4.12 8.39
N ILE A 49 -6.98 3.32 8.16
CA ILE A 49 -5.94 3.03 9.15
C ILE A 49 -4.73 3.88 8.79
N ALA A 50 -4.48 4.92 9.58
CA ALA A 50 -3.32 5.78 9.47
C ALA A 50 -2.50 5.67 10.76
N GLY A 51 -1.30 5.08 10.68
CA GLY A 51 -0.44 4.86 11.84
C GLY A 51 0.97 5.40 11.64
N SER A 52 1.45 6.25 12.55
CA SER A 52 2.82 6.77 12.60
C SER A 52 3.63 6.07 13.69
N GLY A 53 4.82 5.59 13.33
CA GLY A 53 5.73 4.91 14.24
C GLY A 53 5.04 3.75 14.96
N PRO A 54 5.03 3.69 16.29
CA PRO A 54 4.45 2.58 17.06
C PRO A 54 3.00 2.25 16.72
N ASN A 55 2.18 3.24 16.34
CA ASN A 55 0.77 3.03 15.99
C ASN A 55 0.61 2.17 14.73
N SER A 56 1.56 2.24 13.79
CA SER A 56 1.54 1.37 12.59
C SER A 56 1.75 -0.11 12.90
N ALA A 57 2.31 -0.46 14.07
CA ALA A 57 2.48 -1.85 14.51
C ALA A 57 1.16 -2.50 14.98
N VAL A 58 0.09 -1.73 15.15
CA VAL A 58 -1.23 -2.25 15.54
C VAL A 58 -2.04 -2.53 14.27
N ILE A 59 -2.26 -3.81 13.97
CA ILE A 59 -2.82 -4.28 12.68
C ILE A 59 -4.14 -3.59 12.32
N HIS A 60 -5.08 -3.53 13.28
CA HIS A 60 -6.38 -2.84 13.14
C HIS A 60 -6.40 -1.55 13.95
N TYR A 61 -5.39 -0.71 13.78
CA TYR A 61 -5.32 0.59 14.45
C TYR A 61 -6.45 1.52 13.99
N SER A 62 -6.97 2.32 14.92
CA SER A 62 -7.88 3.41 14.63
C SER A 62 -7.51 4.59 15.52
N SER A 63 -7.19 5.72 14.90
CA SER A 63 -6.73 6.90 15.62
C SER A 63 -7.88 7.57 16.37
N THR A 64 -7.60 8.00 17.60
CA THR A 64 -8.47 8.82 18.44
C THR A 64 -7.76 10.11 18.82
N GLU A 65 -8.45 11.08 19.42
CA GLU A 65 -7.80 12.32 19.89
C GLU A 65 -6.66 12.03 20.89
N GLU A 66 -6.81 10.98 21.70
CA GLU A 66 -5.82 10.57 22.72
C GLU A 66 -4.63 9.82 22.13
N THR A 67 -4.82 9.12 21.01
CA THR A 67 -3.81 8.26 20.40
C THR A 67 -3.17 8.85 19.16
N ASN A 68 -3.72 9.97 18.64
CA ASN A 68 -3.26 10.69 17.46
C ASN A 68 -1.81 11.13 17.59
N ARG A 69 -1.00 10.76 16.61
CA ARG A 69 0.41 11.13 16.50
C ARG A 69 0.66 12.01 15.28
N PRO A 70 1.58 12.99 15.38
CA PRO A 70 2.06 13.70 14.20
C PRO A 70 2.84 12.75 13.30
N ILE A 71 2.69 12.91 11.98
CA ILE A 71 3.49 12.21 10.99
C ILE A 71 4.81 12.98 10.83
N THR A 72 5.93 12.32 11.12
CA THR A 72 7.24 12.98 11.17
C THR A 72 8.21 12.44 10.12
N MET A 73 9.37 13.08 10.01
CA MET A 73 10.46 12.61 9.16
C MET A 73 11.24 11.44 9.76
N ASN A 74 11.02 11.10 11.02
CA ASN A 74 11.86 10.17 11.79
C ASN A 74 11.24 8.79 11.99
N GLU A 75 10.00 8.59 11.53
CA GLU A 75 9.23 7.38 11.76
C GLU A 75 8.64 6.88 10.44
N MET A 76 8.39 5.57 10.36
CA MET A 76 7.54 5.01 9.31
C MET A 76 6.08 5.42 9.52
N PHE A 77 5.39 5.55 8.40
CA PHE A 77 3.96 5.85 8.33
C PHE A 77 3.28 4.80 7.46
N LEU A 78 2.30 4.11 8.01
CA LEU A 78 1.44 3.16 7.31
C LEU A 78 0.09 3.83 7.06
N LEU A 79 -0.34 3.78 5.81
CA LEU A 79 -1.67 4.21 5.41
C LEU A 79 -2.36 3.09 4.65
N ASP A 80 -3.46 2.61 5.22
CA ASP A 80 -4.38 1.68 4.61
C ASP A 80 -5.76 2.32 4.48
N CYS A 81 -6.27 2.36 3.26
CA CYS A 81 -7.46 3.10 2.94
C CYS A 81 -8.13 2.60 1.67
N GLY A 82 -9.45 2.64 1.65
CA GLY A 82 -10.24 2.24 0.47
C GLY A 82 -11.45 3.12 0.23
N ALA A 83 -12.08 2.94 -0.93
CA ALA A 83 -13.24 3.71 -1.37
C ALA A 83 -14.22 2.84 -2.15
N GLN A 84 -15.48 3.23 -2.07
CA GLN A 84 -16.58 2.76 -2.89
C GLN A 84 -16.81 3.74 -4.03
N PHE A 85 -16.88 3.19 -5.23
CA PHE A 85 -17.30 3.86 -6.44
C PHE A 85 -18.46 3.08 -7.07
N ARG A 86 -19.29 3.72 -7.89
CA ARG A 86 -20.40 3.00 -8.56
C ARG A 86 -19.92 1.86 -9.45
N ASP A 87 -18.66 1.88 -9.86
CA ASP A 87 -18.00 0.90 -10.72
C ASP A 87 -17.05 -0.05 -9.96
N GLY A 88 -16.89 0.06 -8.64
CA GLY A 88 -16.08 -0.90 -7.89
C GLY A 88 -15.77 -0.51 -6.44
N THR A 89 -15.04 -1.42 -5.77
CA THR A 89 -14.54 -1.24 -4.41
C THR A 89 -13.01 -1.29 -4.45
N THR A 90 -12.34 -0.40 -3.74
CA THR A 90 -10.88 -0.37 -3.66
C THR A 90 -10.38 -0.70 -2.26
N ASP A 91 -9.20 -1.31 -2.21
CA ASP A 91 -8.40 -1.50 -1.01
C ASP A 91 -6.91 -1.29 -1.33
N VAL A 92 -6.20 -0.55 -0.48
CA VAL A 92 -4.78 -0.25 -0.70
C VAL A 92 -4.10 0.23 0.57
N THR A 93 -3.07 -0.52 0.97
CA THR A 93 -2.07 -0.12 1.95
C THR A 93 -0.72 0.25 1.32
N ARG A 94 -0.14 1.37 1.75
CA ARG A 94 1.27 1.72 1.53
C ARG A 94 1.93 2.11 2.85
N THR A 95 3.13 1.58 3.08
CA THR A 95 4.04 2.08 4.12
C THR A 95 5.12 2.95 3.48
N ILE A 96 5.37 4.11 4.09
CA ILE A 96 6.38 5.07 3.66
C ILE A 96 7.22 5.53 4.85
N HIS A 97 8.38 6.10 4.56
CA HIS A 97 9.15 6.89 5.50
C HIS A 97 9.37 8.28 4.89
N LEU A 98 9.32 9.37 5.65
CA LEU A 98 9.50 10.71 5.07
C LEU A 98 10.97 11.18 5.11
N GLY A 99 11.74 10.84 6.15
CA GLY A 99 13.20 11.04 6.22
C GLY A 99 14.00 9.81 5.82
N THR A 100 14.97 9.43 6.64
CA THR A 100 15.92 8.33 6.40
C THR A 100 15.56 7.09 7.24
N PRO A 101 15.15 5.97 6.62
CA PRO A 101 14.86 4.75 7.35
C PRO A 101 16.14 4.05 7.84
N SER A 102 16.03 3.37 8.97
CA SER A 102 17.05 2.49 9.54
C SER A 102 17.28 1.23 8.71
N ALA A 103 18.41 0.55 8.94
CA ALA A 103 18.71 -0.71 8.25
C ALA A 103 17.66 -1.80 8.56
N TYR A 104 17.16 -1.86 9.79
CA TYR A 104 16.15 -2.84 10.20
C TYR A 104 14.79 -2.57 9.54
N GLU A 105 14.34 -1.32 9.50
CA GLU A 105 13.12 -0.94 8.76
C GLU A 105 13.22 -1.32 7.27
N LYS A 106 14.38 -1.07 6.65
CA LYS A 106 14.61 -1.45 5.24
C LYS A 106 14.61 -2.95 5.03
N GLU A 107 15.26 -3.73 5.90
CA GLU A 107 15.26 -5.18 5.80
C GLU A 107 13.84 -5.75 5.89
N CYS A 108 13.09 -5.38 6.93
CA CYS A 108 11.72 -5.83 7.13
C CYS A 108 10.82 -5.41 5.96
N PHE A 109 10.92 -4.16 5.51
CA PHE A 109 10.15 -3.66 4.37
C PHE A 109 10.45 -4.45 3.11
N THR A 110 11.73 -4.70 2.83
CA THR A 110 12.13 -5.45 1.64
C THR A 110 11.62 -6.87 1.69
N ARG A 111 11.62 -7.54 2.85
CA ARG A 111 11.06 -8.89 2.98
C ARG A 111 9.55 -8.93 2.76
N VAL A 112 8.81 -7.94 3.26
CA VAL A 112 7.38 -7.79 2.95
C VAL A 112 7.15 -7.58 1.45
N VAL A 113 7.94 -6.71 0.80
CA VAL A 113 7.86 -6.51 -0.65
C VAL A 113 8.20 -7.78 -1.43
N LYS A 114 9.22 -8.55 -1.01
CA LYS A 114 9.54 -9.86 -1.64
C LYS A 114 8.36 -10.82 -1.54
N GLY A 115 7.68 -10.87 -0.40
CA GLY A 115 6.45 -11.63 -0.23
C GLY A 115 5.34 -11.18 -1.20
N HIS A 116 5.11 -9.88 -1.28
CA HIS A 116 4.12 -9.28 -2.18
C HIS A 116 4.39 -9.63 -3.65
N ILE A 117 5.64 -9.49 -4.09
CA ILE A 117 6.09 -9.83 -5.45
C ILE A 117 5.94 -11.32 -5.73
N SER A 118 6.41 -12.17 -4.80
CA SER A 118 6.36 -13.63 -4.92
C SER A 118 4.92 -14.12 -5.14
N LEU A 119 3.96 -13.55 -4.42
CA LEU A 119 2.55 -13.87 -4.64
C LEU A 119 2.02 -13.24 -5.94
N ALA A 120 2.33 -11.98 -6.24
CA ALA A 120 1.88 -11.31 -7.47
C ALA A 120 2.38 -12.00 -8.75
N GLN A 121 3.53 -12.66 -8.71
CA GLN A 121 4.11 -13.42 -9.83
C GLN A 121 3.69 -14.90 -9.85
N ALA A 122 2.90 -15.35 -8.88
CA ALA A 122 2.51 -16.75 -8.77
C ALA A 122 1.73 -17.23 -9.99
N ARG A 123 2.04 -18.46 -10.43
CA ARG A 123 1.35 -19.16 -11.51
C ARG A 123 0.93 -20.52 -10.99
N PHE A 124 -0.37 -20.80 -11.00
CA PHE A 124 -0.95 -21.93 -10.28
C PHE A 124 -2.08 -22.59 -11.07
N PRO A 125 -2.38 -23.88 -10.85
CA PRO A 125 -3.52 -24.53 -11.48
C PRO A 125 -4.84 -23.83 -11.16
N ARG A 126 -5.77 -23.80 -12.13
CA ARG A 126 -7.16 -23.38 -11.88
C ARG A 126 -7.78 -24.19 -10.74
N LEU A 127 -8.66 -23.56 -9.95
CA LEU A 127 -9.29 -24.12 -8.75
C LEU A 127 -8.33 -24.44 -7.58
N THR A 128 -7.11 -23.89 -7.60
CA THR A 128 -6.24 -23.90 -6.41
C THR A 128 -6.88 -23.06 -5.32
N LYS A 129 -7.06 -23.61 -4.12
CA LYS A 129 -7.50 -22.86 -2.93
C LYS A 129 -6.46 -21.84 -2.51
N GLY A 130 -6.90 -20.65 -2.08
CA GLY A 130 -5.98 -19.56 -1.77
C GLY A 130 -5.03 -19.86 -0.60
N GLN A 131 -5.42 -20.78 0.31
CA GLN A 131 -4.55 -21.27 1.39
C GLN A 131 -3.19 -21.82 0.91
N PHE A 132 -3.12 -22.38 -0.31
CA PHE A 132 -1.87 -22.92 -0.87
C PHE A 132 -0.95 -21.83 -1.41
N LEU A 133 -1.46 -20.60 -1.55
CA LEU A 133 -0.73 -19.45 -2.05
C LEU A 133 -0.19 -18.55 -0.93
N ASP A 134 -0.74 -18.65 0.29
CA ASP A 134 -0.36 -17.80 1.44
C ASP A 134 1.14 -17.88 1.79
N ALA A 135 1.75 -19.07 1.71
CA ALA A 135 3.17 -19.25 2.00
C ALA A 135 4.11 -18.52 1.02
N TYR A 136 3.65 -18.17 -0.20
CA TYR A 136 4.46 -17.39 -1.15
C TYR A 136 4.79 -16.01 -0.60
N ALA A 137 3.85 -15.42 0.14
CA ALA A 137 4.00 -14.09 0.72
C ALA A 137 4.78 -14.09 2.05
N ARG A 138 4.79 -15.22 2.76
CA ARG A 138 5.48 -15.34 4.06
C ARG A 138 6.93 -15.75 3.97
N ARG A 139 7.32 -16.48 2.92
CA ARG A 139 8.63 -17.13 2.82
C ARG A 139 9.81 -16.22 3.17
N ALA A 140 9.86 -15.01 2.62
CA ALA A 140 10.97 -14.09 2.83
C ALA A 140 11.11 -13.61 4.30
N LEU A 141 10.00 -13.57 5.06
CA LEU A 141 9.99 -13.29 6.49
C LEU A 141 10.39 -14.54 7.29
N TRP A 142 9.83 -15.71 6.93
CA TRP A 142 10.14 -16.98 7.57
C TRP A 142 11.62 -17.36 7.47
N ASP A 143 12.29 -17.03 6.37
CA ASP A 143 13.73 -17.27 6.17
C ASP A 143 14.61 -16.61 7.25
N VAL A 144 14.07 -15.63 8.00
CA VAL A 144 14.73 -14.98 9.15
C VAL A 144 13.94 -15.06 10.45
N GLY A 145 12.91 -15.91 10.52
CA GLY A 145 12.12 -16.12 11.73
C GLY A 145 11.11 -15.02 12.04
N LEU A 146 10.75 -14.18 11.06
CA LEU A 146 9.68 -13.18 11.18
C LEU A 146 8.36 -13.72 10.59
N ASP A 147 7.22 -13.16 10.99
CA ASP A 147 5.88 -13.49 10.45
C ASP A 147 4.87 -12.35 10.70
N TYR A 148 3.64 -12.49 10.21
CA TYR A 148 2.50 -11.59 10.46
C TYR A 148 1.21 -12.33 10.83
N ASN A 149 0.43 -11.74 11.74
CA ASN A 149 -0.74 -12.39 12.39
C ASN A 149 -2.10 -12.14 11.69
N HIS A 150 -2.10 -12.01 10.37
CA HIS A 150 -3.32 -11.92 9.55
C HIS A 150 -3.19 -12.77 8.28
N GLY A 151 -4.29 -12.92 7.52
CA GLY A 151 -4.26 -13.56 6.21
C GLY A 151 -3.47 -12.73 5.20
N THR A 152 -2.98 -13.35 4.13
CA THR A 152 -2.26 -12.64 3.06
C THR A 152 -3.19 -11.87 2.12
N GLY A 153 -4.47 -12.24 2.07
CA GLY A 153 -5.49 -11.48 1.36
C GLY A 153 -6.89 -12.08 1.46
N HIS A 154 -7.87 -11.35 0.94
CA HIS A 154 -9.29 -11.69 0.95
C HIS A 154 -9.92 -11.38 -0.41
N GLY A 155 -11.09 -11.96 -0.70
CA GLY A 155 -11.90 -11.54 -1.86
C GLY A 155 -12.41 -10.11 -1.68
N VAL A 156 -12.65 -9.43 -2.81
CA VAL A 156 -13.18 -8.05 -2.84
C VAL A 156 -14.38 -7.98 -3.78
N GLY A 157 -15.51 -7.50 -3.25
CA GLY A 157 -16.74 -7.33 -4.03
C GLY A 157 -16.71 -6.12 -4.94
N MET A 158 -17.53 -6.12 -5.99
CA MET A 158 -17.64 -4.99 -6.91
C MET A 158 -18.73 -4.02 -6.45
N PHE A 159 -18.32 -2.87 -5.87
CA PHE A 159 -19.22 -1.92 -5.21
C PHE A 159 -20.07 -2.59 -4.11
N LEU A 160 -19.43 -3.48 -3.36
CA LEU A 160 -20.00 -4.29 -2.28
C LEU A 160 -19.01 -4.35 -1.12
N ASN A 161 -19.01 -5.44 -0.35
CA ASN A 161 -18.10 -5.58 0.79
C ASN A 161 -16.65 -5.61 0.30
N VAL A 162 -15.79 -4.83 0.96
CA VAL A 162 -14.34 -4.87 0.73
C VAL A 162 -13.75 -6.23 1.12
N HIS A 163 -14.32 -6.86 2.16
CA HIS A 163 -14.05 -8.24 2.54
C HIS A 163 -15.19 -9.16 2.06
N GLU A 164 -15.00 -9.83 0.92
CA GLU A 164 -16.01 -10.68 0.29
C GLU A 164 -15.62 -12.18 0.33
N PRO A 165 -16.29 -13.02 1.14
CA PRO A 165 -16.09 -14.47 1.12
C PRO A 165 -16.74 -15.12 -0.12
N PRO A 166 -16.45 -16.41 -0.45
CA PRO A 166 -15.65 -17.37 0.32
C PRO A 166 -14.18 -17.42 -0.06
N ILE A 167 -13.75 -16.73 -1.13
CA ILE A 167 -12.35 -16.80 -1.56
C ILE A 167 -11.46 -15.93 -0.67
N GLY A 168 -10.20 -16.33 -0.52
CA GLY A 168 -9.19 -15.60 0.23
C GLY A 168 -7.86 -16.33 0.27
N ILE A 169 -6.78 -15.62 0.56
CA ILE A 169 -5.41 -16.15 0.64
C ILE A 169 -4.99 -16.07 2.10
N SER A 170 -5.10 -17.18 2.83
CA SER A 170 -4.84 -17.21 4.27
C SER A 170 -4.35 -18.57 4.71
N ASN A 171 -3.50 -18.61 5.74
CA ASN A 171 -3.15 -19.84 6.44
C ASN A 171 -4.32 -20.43 7.23
N ARG A 172 -5.40 -19.67 7.43
CA ARG A 172 -6.63 -20.14 8.08
C ARG A 172 -7.37 -21.08 7.13
N ILE A 173 -7.75 -22.25 7.65
CA ILE A 173 -8.52 -23.23 6.89
C ILE A 173 -9.90 -22.64 6.61
N ASN A 174 -10.24 -22.50 5.33
CA ASN A 174 -11.59 -22.20 4.89
C ASN A 174 -12.17 -23.42 4.13
N LEU A 175 -13.14 -24.08 4.75
CA LEU A 175 -13.79 -25.26 4.17
C LEU A 175 -14.66 -24.90 2.97
N ASP A 176 -15.18 -23.67 2.95
CA ASP A 176 -16.09 -23.17 1.90
C ASP A 176 -15.35 -22.54 0.72
N ASP A 177 -14.00 -22.45 0.76
CA ASP A 177 -13.20 -21.94 -0.37
C ASP A 177 -13.36 -22.88 -1.60
N PRO A 178 -13.99 -22.40 -2.70
CA PRO A 178 -14.22 -23.19 -3.91
C PRO A 178 -12.96 -23.36 -4.77
N GLY A 179 -11.87 -22.68 -4.43
CA GLY A 179 -10.70 -22.52 -5.29
C GLY A 179 -10.81 -21.29 -6.19
N LEU A 180 -9.66 -20.79 -6.63
CA LEU A 180 -9.58 -19.60 -7.47
C LEU A 180 -9.85 -19.93 -8.94
N ASP A 181 -10.68 -19.10 -9.58
CA ASP A 181 -11.00 -19.15 -11.00
C ASP A 181 -10.71 -17.79 -11.66
N GLU A 182 -10.81 -17.70 -12.98
CA GLU A 182 -10.59 -16.47 -13.76
C GLU A 182 -11.50 -15.32 -13.30
N HIS A 183 -10.99 -14.09 -13.34
CA HIS A 183 -11.69 -12.83 -13.06
C HIS A 183 -12.14 -12.61 -11.60
N MET A 184 -11.61 -13.37 -10.66
CA MET A 184 -11.78 -13.12 -9.23
C MET A 184 -10.85 -12.00 -8.76
N ILE A 185 -11.34 -11.13 -7.89
CA ILE A 185 -10.58 -10.01 -7.31
C ILE A 185 -10.21 -10.37 -5.88
N LEU A 186 -8.91 -10.26 -5.54
CA LEU A 186 -8.40 -10.49 -4.19
C LEU A 186 -7.43 -9.38 -3.78
N SER A 187 -7.27 -9.14 -2.49
CA SER A 187 -6.12 -8.39 -1.96
C SER A 187 -4.86 -9.28 -1.95
N ASN A 188 -3.69 -8.64 -2.06
CA ASN A 188 -2.36 -9.20 -1.81
C ASN A 188 -1.62 -8.25 -0.88
N GLU A 189 -1.62 -8.55 0.41
CA GLU A 189 -1.35 -7.60 1.50
C GLU A 189 -0.43 -8.15 2.61
N PRO A 190 0.73 -8.78 2.31
CA PRO A 190 1.65 -9.17 3.36
C PRO A 190 2.10 -7.98 4.22
N GLY A 191 2.45 -8.28 5.47
CA GLY A 191 2.91 -7.27 6.41
C GLY A 191 3.95 -7.79 7.38
N PHE A 192 4.42 -6.88 8.24
CA PHE A 192 5.26 -7.19 9.41
C PHE A 192 5.06 -6.07 10.44
N TYR A 193 4.97 -6.44 11.72
CA TYR A 193 4.62 -5.49 12.78
C TYR A 193 5.58 -5.67 13.94
N GLU A 194 6.50 -4.72 14.11
CA GLU A 194 7.47 -4.67 15.20
C GLU A 194 6.84 -3.94 16.40
N PRO A 195 6.53 -4.65 17.49
CA PRO A 195 5.82 -4.06 18.62
C PRO A 195 6.50 -2.81 19.16
N ASN A 196 5.72 -1.76 19.35
CA ASN A 196 6.17 -0.46 19.88
C ASN A 196 7.19 0.29 19.01
N GLN A 197 7.43 -0.13 17.76
CA GLN A 197 8.36 0.55 16.86
C GLN A 197 7.68 0.99 15.56
N PHE A 198 7.27 0.04 14.74
CA PHE A 198 6.70 0.30 13.42
C PHE A 198 5.94 -0.91 12.87
N GLY A 199 5.09 -0.67 11.88
CA GLY A 199 4.46 -1.70 11.08
C GLY A 199 4.54 -1.40 9.60
N ILE A 200 4.46 -2.47 8.83
CA ILE A 200 4.63 -2.49 7.39
C ILE A 200 3.50 -3.33 6.82
N ARG A 201 2.83 -2.81 5.80
CA ARG A 201 1.95 -3.60 4.94
C ARG A 201 2.02 -3.02 3.53
N ILE A 202 2.11 -3.92 2.56
CA ILE A 202 2.10 -3.56 1.13
C ILE A 202 0.97 -4.31 0.49
N GLU A 203 -0.06 -3.57 0.13
CA GLU A 203 -1.30 -4.16 -0.36
C GLU A 203 -1.67 -3.67 -1.74
N SER A 204 -2.10 -4.58 -2.59
CA SER A 204 -2.71 -4.24 -3.87
C SER A 204 -3.79 -5.24 -4.19
N LEU A 205 -4.85 -4.77 -4.85
CA LEU A 205 -5.83 -5.65 -5.44
C LEU A 205 -5.23 -6.31 -6.68
N VAL A 206 -5.50 -7.60 -6.83
CA VAL A 206 -5.10 -8.44 -7.94
C VAL A 206 -6.32 -9.14 -8.53
N VAL A 207 -6.28 -9.37 -9.83
CA VAL A 207 -7.29 -10.12 -10.57
C VAL A 207 -6.68 -11.40 -11.10
N THR A 208 -7.34 -12.53 -10.90
CA THR A 208 -6.92 -13.79 -11.50
C THR A 208 -7.17 -13.79 -13.01
N LYS A 209 -6.18 -14.23 -13.78
CA LYS A 209 -6.25 -14.36 -15.24
C LYS A 209 -5.75 -15.71 -15.69
N LYS A 210 -6.28 -16.19 -16.82
CA LYS A 210 -5.72 -17.35 -17.49
C LYS A 210 -4.26 -17.12 -17.89
N ASP A 211 -3.40 -18.08 -17.58
CA ASP A 211 -2.00 -18.10 -18.00
C ASP A 211 -1.75 -19.23 -19.01
N ASN A 212 -1.36 -18.86 -20.23
CA ASN A 212 -1.10 -19.81 -21.32
C ASN A 212 0.37 -20.26 -21.26
N LEU A 213 0.63 -21.22 -20.39
CA LEU A 213 1.97 -21.79 -20.18
C LEU A 213 2.38 -22.74 -21.31
N LYS A 214 3.69 -23.01 -21.39
CA LYS A 214 4.29 -23.95 -22.35
C LYS A 214 3.66 -25.35 -22.29
N TYR A 215 3.25 -25.79 -21.11
CA TYR A 215 2.63 -27.09 -20.88
C TYR A 215 1.33 -26.92 -20.10
N ASN A 216 0.37 -27.83 -20.35
CA ASN A 216 -0.90 -27.88 -19.62
C ASN A 216 -1.11 -29.30 -19.06
N PHE A 217 -0.68 -29.53 -17.82
CA PHE A 217 -0.76 -30.83 -17.16
C PHE A 217 -2.22 -31.25 -16.93
N ASN A 218 -2.63 -32.40 -17.47
CA ASN A 218 -4.00 -32.94 -17.40
C ASN A 218 -5.09 -31.95 -17.87
N GLU A 219 -4.75 -31.05 -18.79
CA GLU A 219 -5.67 -30.05 -19.35
C GLU A 219 -6.35 -29.13 -18.31
N ARG A 220 -5.84 -29.08 -17.07
CA ARG A 220 -6.51 -28.41 -15.94
C ARG A 220 -6.55 -26.88 -16.04
N GLY A 221 -5.69 -26.30 -16.88
CA GLY A 221 -5.56 -24.85 -17.01
C GLY A 221 -4.79 -24.22 -15.85
N TYR A 222 -4.21 -23.05 -16.11
CA TYR A 222 -3.40 -22.30 -15.15
C TYR A 222 -3.86 -20.86 -15.09
N LEU A 223 -3.65 -20.26 -13.92
CA LEU A 223 -3.94 -18.88 -13.59
C LEU A 223 -2.67 -18.17 -13.16
N CYS A 224 -2.67 -16.85 -13.35
CA CYS A 224 -1.74 -15.91 -12.77
C CYS A 224 -2.51 -14.70 -12.21
N PHE A 225 -1.81 -13.79 -11.55
CA PHE A 225 -2.39 -12.53 -11.08
C PHE A 225 -2.02 -11.36 -12.01
N GLU A 226 -2.96 -10.44 -12.19
CA GLU A 226 -2.71 -9.07 -12.66
C GLU A 226 -2.99 -8.10 -11.52
N THR A 227 -2.00 -7.27 -11.16
CA THR A 227 -2.19 -6.19 -10.18
C THR A 227 -2.97 -5.03 -10.78
N ILE A 228 -4.07 -4.64 -10.13
CA ILE A 228 -4.95 -3.54 -10.58
C ILE A 228 -4.86 -2.28 -9.71
N THR A 229 -4.30 -2.38 -8.50
CA THR A 229 -3.90 -1.19 -7.73
C THR A 229 -2.61 -0.62 -8.32
N LEU A 230 -2.65 0.63 -8.78
CA LEU A 230 -1.51 1.30 -9.41
C LEU A 230 -1.04 2.49 -8.57
N VAL A 231 -0.37 2.19 -7.47
CA VAL A 231 0.24 3.18 -6.56
C VAL A 231 1.71 2.81 -6.32
N PRO A 232 2.70 3.71 -6.54
CA PRO A 232 4.11 3.38 -6.37
C PRO A 232 4.43 2.78 -4.99
N ILE A 233 5.41 1.88 -4.96
CA ILE A 233 6.02 1.34 -3.74
C ILE A 233 7.29 2.15 -3.49
N GLN A 234 7.47 2.67 -2.28
CA GLN A 234 8.56 3.61 -2.01
C GLN A 234 9.95 2.93 -2.05
N THR A 235 10.76 3.26 -3.06
CA THR A 235 12.03 2.55 -3.33
C THR A 235 13.13 2.82 -2.30
N LYS A 236 13.13 3.96 -1.61
CA LYS A 236 14.15 4.26 -0.59
C LYS A 236 14.10 3.35 0.65
N LEU A 237 12.95 2.70 0.89
CA LEU A 237 12.78 1.70 1.93
C LEU A 237 13.31 0.32 1.50
N LEU A 238 13.68 0.13 0.23
CA LEU A 238 14.26 -1.13 -0.23
C LEU A 238 15.75 -1.22 0.12
N ASP A 239 16.13 -2.34 0.71
CA ASP A 239 17.50 -2.85 0.64
C ASP A 239 17.68 -3.62 -0.67
N VAL A 240 18.18 -2.91 -1.68
CA VAL A 240 18.37 -3.44 -3.05
C VAL A 240 19.28 -4.67 -3.06
N ASN A 241 20.13 -4.88 -2.04
CA ASN A 241 20.99 -6.06 -1.98
C ASN A 241 20.24 -7.35 -1.64
N LEU A 242 19.05 -7.26 -1.04
CA LEU A 242 18.19 -8.41 -0.74
C LEU A 242 17.28 -8.79 -1.92
N LEU A 243 17.23 -7.95 -2.96
CA LEU A 243 16.40 -8.17 -4.14
C LEU A 243 17.16 -8.96 -5.21
N THR A 244 16.46 -9.89 -5.84
CA THR A 244 16.91 -10.56 -7.06
C THR A 244 16.73 -9.63 -8.27
N ALA A 245 17.38 -9.95 -9.39
CA ALA A 245 17.20 -9.20 -10.63
C ALA A 245 15.74 -9.24 -11.12
N ASP A 246 15.05 -10.37 -10.97
CA ASP A 246 13.66 -10.53 -11.39
C ASP A 246 12.69 -9.71 -10.49
N GLU A 247 12.98 -9.60 -9.19
CA GLU A 247 12.21 -8.76 -8.28
C GLU A 247 12.40 -7.27 -8.58
N ILE A 248 13.64 -6.84 -8.85
CA ILE A 248 13.91 -5.45 -9.30
C ILE A 248 13.14 -5.18 -10.60
N LYS A 249 13.24 -6.09 -11.58
CA LYS A 249 12.53 -5.96 -12.85
C LYS A 249 11.01 -5.86 -12.64
N TRP A 250 10.44 -6.67 -11.74
CA TRP A 250 9.02 -6.60 -11.45
C TRP A 250 8.62 -5.23 -10.89
N ILE A 251 9.42 -4.66 -9.98
CA ILE A 251 9.14 -3.33 -9.41
C ILE A 251 9.20 -2.27 -10.50
N ASP A 252 10.23 -2.29 -11.35
CA ASP A 252 10.40 -1.34 -12.45
C ASP A 252 9.26 -1.45 -13.48
N ASP A 253 8.85 -2.67 -13.85
CA ASP A 253 7.73 -2.92 -14.76
C ASP A 253 6.40 -2.41 -14.14
N TYR A 254 6.16 -2.69 -12.86
CA TYR A 254 4.98 -2.22 -12.12
C TYR A 254 4.95 -0.68 -12.01
N HIS A 255 6.09 -0.06 -11.71
CA HIS A 255 6.23 1.40 -11.68
C HIS A 255 6.05 2.03 -13.06
N GLN A 256 6.50 1.37 -14.12
CA GLN A 256 6.22 1.80 -15.49
C GLN A 256 4.72 1.76 -15.79
N GLN A 257 4.00 0.70 -15.39
CA GLN A 257 2.54 0.65 -15.53
C GLN A 257 1.84 1.77 -14.76
N CYS A 258 2.32 2.09 -13.55
CA CYS A 258 1.81 3.23 -12.78
C CYS A 258 1.99 4.54 -13.55
N ARG A 259 3.18 4.80 -14.12
CA ARG A 259 3.42 5.96 -14.99
C ARG A 259 2.48 6.00 -16.18
N ASP A 260 2.37 4.89 -16.89
CA ASP A 260 1.65 4.86 -18.16
C ASP A 260 0.15 5.03 -17.96
N ILE A 261 -0.43 4.39 -16.95
CA ILE A 261 -1.88 4.41 -16.74
C ILE A 261 -2.28 5.61 -15.89
N VAL A 262 -1.71 5.76 -14.69
CA VAL A 262 -2.07 6.84 -13.77
C VAL A 262 -1.51 8.17 -14.26
N GLY A 263 -0.32 8.20 -14.85
CA GLY A 263 0.25 9.43 -15.40
C GLY A 263 -0.62 10.03 -16.51
N ARG A 264 -1.11 9.21 -17.45
CA ARG A 264 -2.07 9.65 -18.48
C ARG A 264 -3.35 10.23 -17.88
N GLU A 265 -3.85 9.65 -16.79
CA GLU A 265 -5.06 10.16 -16.12
C GLU A 265 -4.79 11.48 -15.39
N LEU A 266 -3.66 11.60 -14.70
CA LEU A 266 -3.22 12.84 -14.06
C LEU A 266 -3.01 13.97 -15.08
N GLU A 267 -2.47 13.67 -16.26
CA GLU A 267 -2.35 14.63 -17.37
C GLU A 267 -3.72 15.12 -17.85
N LYS A 268 -4.66 14.21 -18.10
CA LYS A 268 -6.04 14.57 -18.50
C LYS A 268 -6.74 15.43 -17.46
N GLN A 269 -6.50 15.18 -16.17
CA GLN A 269 -7.05 15.96 -15.06
C GLN A 269 -6.27 17.25 -14.76
N GLY A 270 -5.17 17.53 -15.47
CA GLY A 270 -4.33 18.71 -15.23
C GLY A 270 -3.56 18.68 -13.89
N GLN A 271 -3.35 17.50 -13.30
CA GLN A 271 -2.72 17.31 -12.00
C GLN A 271 -1.20 17.33 -12.07
N VAL A 272 -0.62 18.45 -12.53
CA VAL A 272 0.81 18.58 -12.84
C VAL A 272 1.71 18.21 -11.65
N ARG A 273 1.37 18.65 -10.43
CA ARG A 273 2.17 18.34 -9.23
C ARG A 273 2.19 16.84 -8.92
N ALA A 274 1.05 16.17 -9.02
CA ALA A 274 0.95 14.73 -8.77
C ALA A 274 1.68 13.93 -9.85
N LEU A 275 1.61 14.37 -11.12
CA LEU A 275 2.35 13.75 -12.22
C LEU A 275 3.86 13.82 -12.00
N GLN A 276 4.40 14.99 -11.62
CA GLN A 276 5.84 15.12 -11.32
C GLN A 276 6.28 14.24 -10.15
N TRP A 277 5.43 14.14 -9.12
CA TRP A 277 5.66 13.21 -8.01
C TRP A 277 5.67 11.75 -8.51
N LEU A 278 4.70 11.35 -9.32
CA LEU A 278 4.60 10.00 -9.86
C LEU A 278 5.85 9.63 -10.68
N LEU A 279 6.29 10.51 -11.57
CA LEU A 279 7.48 10.28 -12.40
C LEU A 279 8.75 10.08 -11.54
N LYS A 280 8.89 10.86 -10.47
CA LYS A 280 10.01 10.73 -9.53
C LYS A 280 9.96 9.41 -8.76
N GLU A 281 8.82 9.07 -8.16
CA GLU A 281 8.69 7.91 -7.27
C GLU A 281 8.58 6.57 -8.03
N THR A 282 8.54 6.61 -9.36
CA THR A 282 8.56 5.42 -10.23
C THR A 282 9.88 5.24 -10.95
N ALA A 283 10.86 6.11 -10.75
CA ALA A 283 12.14 6.04 -11.45
C ALA A 283 12.79 4.65 -11.27
N PRO A 284 13.42 4.07 -12.32
CA PRO A 284 14.00 2.74 -12.24
C PRO A 284 14.99 2.59 -11.09
N ILE A 285 15.02 1.41 -10.46
CA ILE A 285 15.95 1.12 -9.38
C ILE A 285 17.34 0.90 -9.97
N ASN A 286 18.29 1.75 -9.60
CA ASN A 286 19.70 1.58 -9.97
C ASN A 286 20.40 0.73 -8.89
N ARG A 287 21.22 -0.22 -9.34
CA ARG A 287 22.12 -1.02 -8.49
C ARG A 287 23.55 -0.51 -8.55
#